data_AF-A0A849HZV0-F1
#
_entry.id   AF-A0A849HZV0-F1
#
_cell.length_a   1.000
_cell.length_b   1.000
_cell.length_c   1.000
_cell.angle_alpha   90.00
_cell.angle_beta   90.00
_cell.angle_gamma   90.00
#
_symmetry.space_group_name_H-M   'P 1'
#
loop_
_entity.id
_entity.type
_entity.pdbx_description
1 polymer ?
#
loop_
_entity_poly.entity_id
_entity_poly.type
_entity_poly.pdbx_seq_one_letter_code
_entity_poly.pdbx_strand_id
1 'polypeptide(L)'
;MPLLRRNVVSTLEWNETLSALIDKAKKIALNLGSDLLFPNQSGKEYTSDGFRAVWRKIVSKGIDEKKIKERFRFHDIRRKTATDIERVAGRENARQLLGHSDQKTTGIYISGVQRVKPLN
;
A
#
# COMPACT_ATOMS: atom_id res chain seq x y z
N MET A 1 -31.68 -13.70 -5.08
CA MET A 1 -31.31 -12.30 -5.40
C MET A 1 -29.80 -12.15 -5.19
N PRO A 2 -28.97 -11.99 -6.23
CA PRO A 2 -27.54 -11.79 -6.04
C PRO A 2 -27.26 -10.30 -5.77
N LEU A 3 -26.63 -10.01 -4.64
CA LEU A 3 -26.10 -8.69 -4.33
C LEU A 3 -25.01 -8.36 -5.36
N LEU A 4 -25.32 -7.52 -6.34
CA LEU A 4 -24.33 -6.92 -7.25
C LEU A 4 -23.28 -6.20 -6.39
N ARG A 5 -22.06 -6.76 -6.29
CA ARG A 5 -20.91 -6.04 -5.75
C ARG A 5 -20.68 -4.84 -6.65
N ARG A 6 -21.03 -3.64 -6.19
CA ARG A 6 -20.65 -2.40 -6.88
C ARG A 6 -19.12 -2.34 -6.90
N ASN A 7 -18.54 -2.48 -8.09
CA ASN A 7 -17.13 -2.20 -8.30
C ASN A 7 -16.94 -0.69 -8.10
N VAL A 8 -16.35 -0.30 -6.97
CA VAL A 8 -15.95 1.08 -6.73
C VAL A 8 -14.66 1.27 -7.52
N VAL A 9 -14.74 2.02 -8.62
CA VAL A 9 -13.56 2.49 -9.35
C VAL A 9 -13.19 3.84 -8.77
N SER A 10 -11.99 3.95 -8.23
CA SER A 10 -11.45 5.19 -7.67
C SER A 10 -10.26 5.66 -8.51
N THR A 11 -10.25 6.93 -8.89
CA THR A 11 -9.09 7.60 -9.48
C THR A 11 -8.24 8.18 -8.35
N LEU A 12 -6.92 8.05 -8.48
CA LEU A 12 -5.96 8.56 -7.51
C LEU A 12 -5.06 9.58 -8.18
N GLU A 13 -4.95 10.75 -7.57
CA GLU A 13 -4.00 11.77 -8.02
C GLU A 13 -2.57 11.35 -7.70
N TRP A 14 -1.65 11.65 -8.61
CA TRP A 14 -0.23 11.36 -8.43
C TRP A 14 0.50 12.60 -7.95
N ASN A 15 1.16 12.49 -6.81
CA ASN A 15 2.15 13.48 -6.41
C ASN A 15 3.47 13.26 -7.17
N GLU A 16 4.37 14.24 -7.11
CA GLU A 16 5.65 14.21 -7.81
C GLU A 16 6.49 12.97 -7.47
N THR A 17 6.46 12.54 -6.21
CA THR A 17 7.19 11.35 -5.75
C THR A 17 6.66 10.07 -6.40
N LEU A 18 5.33 9.91 -6.46
CA LEU A 18 4.69 8.75 -7.09
C LEU A 18 4.95 8.75 -8.59
N SER A 19 4.79 9.89 -9.27
CA SER A 19 5.08 10.02 -10.70
C SER A 19 6.52 9.60 -11.02
N ALA A 20 7.50 10.12 -10.27
CA ALA A 20 8.90 9.77 -10.46
C ALA A 20 9.21 8.29 -10.22
N LEU A 21 8.51 7.64 -9.28
CA LEU A 21 8.63 6.20 -9.03
C LEU A 21 8.01 5.37 -10.17
N ILE A 22 6.86 5.78 -10.68
CA ILE A 22 6.21 5.12 -11.81
C ILE A 22 7.09 5.20 -13.06
N ASP A 23 7.71 6.35 -13.33
CA ASP A 23 8.59 6.49 -14.48
C ASP A 23 9.82 5.58 -14.39
N LYS A 24 10.39 5.42 -13.18
CA LYS A 24 11.46 4.44 -12.94
C LYS A 24 10.99 3.01 -13.17
N ALA A 25 9.81 2.66 -12.66
CA ALA A 25 9.24 1.32 -12.84
C ALA A 25 8.99 1.00 -14.33
N LYS A 26 8.41 1.96 -15.07
CA LYS A 26 8.20 1.84 -16.53
C LYS A 26 9.51 1.59 -17.29
N LYS A 27 10.59 2.31 -16.95
CA LYS A 27 11.91 2.09 -17.57
C LYS A 27 12.44 0.69 -17.31
N ILE A 28 12.29 0.17 -16.09
CA ILE A 28 12.70 -1.20 -15.75
C ILE A 28 11.88 -2.21 -16.55
N ALA A 29 10.56 -2.03 -16.62
CA ALA A 29 9.67 -2.92 -17.36
C ALA A 29 9.98 -2.95 -18.86
N LEU A 30 10.20 -1.77 -19.46
CA LEU A 30 10.57 -1.64 -20.86
C LEU A 30 11.88 -2.37 -21.19
N ASN A 31 12.89 -2.25 -20.32
CA ASN A 31 14.16 -2.97 -20.48
C ASN A 31 14.01 -4.49 -20.40
N LEU A 32 12.92 -4.99 -19.79
CA LEU A 32 12.57 -6.41 -19.73
C LEU A 32 11.62 -6.83 -20.87
N GLY A 33 11.27 -5.92 -21.78
CA GLY A 33 10.31 -6.19 -22.86
C GLY A 33 8.89 -6.49 -22.35
N SER A 34 8.50 -5.92 -21.21
CA SER A 34 7.21 -6.18 -20.57
C SER A 34 6.28 -4.97 -20.60
N ASP A 35 5.00 -5.21 -20.88
CA ASP A 35 3.93 -4.20 -20.78
C ASP A 35 3.38 -4.05 -19.34
N LEU A 36 3.88 -4.83 -18.39
CA LEU A 36 3.47 -4.77 -16.99
C LEU A 36 4.24 -3.67 -16.26
N LEU A 37 3.58 -2.97 -15.33
CA LEU A 37 4.27 -1.97 -14.49
C LEU A 37 5.27 -2.60 -13.51
N PHE A 38 4.99 -3.82 -13.03
CA PHE A 38 5.83 -4.56 -12.09
C PHE A 38 6.08 -6.00 -12.57
N PRO A 39 6.93 -6.20 -13.57
CA PRO A 39 7.28 -7.53 -14.04
C PRO A 39 8.30 -8.21 -13.11
N ASN A 40 8.32 -9.54 -13.16
CA ASN A 40 9.40 -10.36 -12.63
C ASN A 40 10.62 -10.32 -13.56
N GLN A 41 11.71 -10.98 -13.16
CA GLN A 41 12.97 -10.97 -13.91
C GLN A 41 12.87 -11.57 -15.33
N SER A 42 11.80 -12.31 -15.62
CA SER A 42 11.50 -12.87 -16.94
C SER A 42 10.47 -12.04 -17.72
N GLY A 43 10.14 -10.82 -17.27
CA GLY A 43 9.17 -9.95 -17.94
C GLY A 43 7.70 -10.33 -17.70
N LYS A 44 7.42 -11.34 -16.84
CA LYS A 44 6.06 -11.84 -16.58
C LYS A 44 5.50 -11.33 -15.25
N GLU A 45 4.22 -11.55 -15.03
CA GLU A 45 3.57 -11.23 -13.75
C GLU A 45 4.16 -12.03 -12.58
N TYR A 46 4.07 -11.45 -11.38
CA TYR A 46 4.36 -12.19 -10.16
C TYR A 46 3.17 -13.04 -9.74
N THR A 47 3.42 -14.27 -9.30
CA THR A 47 2.46 -14.98 -8.45
C THR A 47 2.38 -14.30 -7.09
N SER A 48 1.27 -14.50 -6.36
CA SER A 48 1.13 -13.94 -5.00
C SER A 48 2.29 -14.35 -4.09
N ASP A 49 2.68 -15.62 -4.14
CA ASP A 49 3.77 -16.14 -3.31
C ASP A 49 5.15 -15.69 -3.80
N GLY A 50 5.34 -15.56 -5.11
CA GLY A 50 6.56 -14.99 -5.70
C GLY A 50 6.77 -13.55 -5.24
N PHE A 51 5.73 -12.73 -5.28
CA PHE A 51 5.78 -11.34 -4.82
C PHE A 51 6.09 -11.25 -3.31
N ARG A 52 5.43 -12.09 -2.49
CA ARG A 52 5.70 -12.19 -1.05
C ARG A 52 7.13 -12.64 -0.74
N ALA A 53 7.69 -13.55 -1.52
CA ALA A 53 9.06 -14.01 -1.35
C ALA A 53 10.07 -12.88 -1.64
N VAL A 54 9.89 -12.15 -2.74
CA VAL A 54 10.71 -10.97 -3.08
C VAL A 54 10.62 -9.91 -1.97
N TRP A 55 9.41 -9.62 -1.48
CA TRP A 55 9.22 -8.68 -0.37
C TRP A 55 9.99 -9.10 0.89
N ARG A 56 9.84 -10.35 1.32
CA ARG A 56 10.57 -10.88 2.49
C ARG A 56 12.08 -10.75 2.33
N LYS A 57 12.60 -10.99 1.13
CA LYS A 57 14.03 -10.84 0.83
C LYS A 57 14.48 -9.37 0.98
N ILE A 58 13.73 -8.43 0.41
CA ILE A 58 14.03 -6.98 0.49
C ILE A 58 13.98 -6.48 1.94
N VAL A 59 12.94 -6.84 2.69
CA VAL A 59 12.81 -6.46 4.10
C VAL A 59 13.94 -7.04 4.94
N SER A 60 14.31 -8.31 4.73
CA SER A 60 15.44 -8.92 5.46
C SER A 60 16.74 -8.17 5.19
N LYS A 61 17.03 -7.90 3.91
CA LYS A 61 18.20 -7.10 3.52
C LYS A 61 18.20 -5.72 4.18
N GLY A 62 17.05 -5.05 4.24
CA GLY A 62 16.94 -3.75 4.91
C GLY A 62 17.21 -3.79 6.42
N ILE A 63 16.90 -4.90 7.09
CA ILE A 63 17.23 -5.11 8.51
C ILE A 63 18.74 -5.34 8.65
N ASP A 64 19.31 -6.22 7.83
CA ASP A 64 20.74 -6.56 7.86
C ASP A 64 21.61 -5.32 7.60
N GLU A 65 21.18 -4.47 6.66
CA GLU A 65 21.82 -3.19 6.32
C GLU A 65 21.45 -2.04 7.28
N LYS A 66 20.68 -2.31 8.33
CA LYS A 66 20.21 -1.32 9.33
C LYS A 66 19.45 -0.12 8.72
N LYS A 67 18.83 -0.29 7.55
CA LYS A 67 17.98 0.71 6.88
C LYS A 67 16.59 0.79 7.49
N ILE A 68 16.13 -0.31 8.07
CA ILE A 68 14.88 -0.40 8.84
C ILE A 68 15.15 -1.14 10.14
N LYS A 69 14.32 -0.87 11.16
CA LYS A 69 14.50 -1.44 12.51
C LYS A 69 13.77 -2.76 12.70
N GLU A 70 12.65 -2.94 12.00
CA GLU A 70 11.76 -4.08 12.16
C GLU A 70 11.11 -4.51 10.84
N ARG A 71 10.62 -5.75 10.82
CA ARG A 71 9.92 -6.31 9.66
C ARG A 71 8.49 -5.76 9.59
N PHE A 72 8.00 -5.53 8.39
CA PHE A 72 6.62 -5.14 8.14
C PHE A 72 6.08 -5.77 6.85
N ARG A 73 4.76 -5.83 6.75
CA ARG A 73 3.99 -6.44 5.66
C ARG A 73 3.32 -5.34 4.83
N PHE A 74 2.86 -5.67 3.64
CA PHE A 74 2.16 -4.70 2.78
C PHE A 74 0.92 -4.08 3.44
N HIS A 75 0.19 -4.84 4.25
CA HIS A 75 -0.96 -4.29 4.96
C HIS A 75 -0.55 -3.29 6.05
N ASP A 76 0.67 -3.37 6.58
CA ASP A 76 1.17 -2.38 7.55
C ASP A 76 1.46 -1.05 6.84
N ILE A 77 1.97 -1.08 5.60
CA ILE A 77 2.09 0.12 4.75
C ILE A 77 0.72 0.74 4.51
N ARG A 78 -0.24 -0.07 4.06
CA ARG A 78 -1.61 0.37 3.79
C ARG A 78 -2.28 0.94 5.04
N ARG A 79 -2.06 0.30 6.20
CA ARG A 79 -2.53 0.77 7.50
C ARG A 79 -1.95 2.12 7.85
N LYS A 80 -0.63 2.26 7.73
CA LYS A 80 0.07 3.51 8.01
C LYS A 80 -0.46 4.64 7.13
N THR A 81 -0.61 4.39 5.81
CA THR A 81 -1.20 5.36 4.88
C THR A 81 -2.59 5.79 5.31
N ALA A 82 -3.45 4.84 5.73
CA ALA A 82 -4.79 5.14 6.23
C ALA A 82 -4.76 6.04 7.47
N THR A 83 -3.93 5.71 8.45
CA THR A 83 -3.76 6.48 9.68
C THR A 83 -3.21 7.87 9.42
N ASP A 84 -2.22 8.00 8.51
CA ASP A 84 -1.64 9.28 8.15
C ASP A 84 -2.69 10.20 7.50
N ILE A 85 -3.50 9.68 6.57
CA ILE A 85 -4.54 10.45 5.89
C ILE A 85 -5.69 10.80 6.83
N GLU A 86 -6.10 9.88 7.70
CA GLU A 86 -7.13 10.17 8.71
C GLU A 86 -6.70 11.34 9.60
N ARG A 87 -5.43 11.38 10.01
CA ARG A 87 -4.89 12.44 10.86
C ARG A 87 -4.90 13.81 10.19
N VAL A 88 -4.70 13.89 8.87
CA VAL A 88 -4.52 15.17 8.15
C VAL A 88 -5.77 15.61 7.39
N ALA A 89 -6.60 14.68 6.94
CA ALA A 89 -7.73 14.92 6.05
C ALA A 89 -9.02 14.20 6.51
N GLY A 90 -8.99 13.51 7.65
CA GLY A 90 -10.15 12.86 8.22
C GLY A 90 -10.46 11.48 7.63
N ARG A 91 -11.36 10.78 8.31
CA ARG A 91 -11.63 9.36 8.10
C ARG A 91 -12.26 9.02 6.75
N GLU A 92 -13.03 9.94 6.18
CA GLU A 92 -13.68 9.74 4.89
C GLU A 92 -12.66 9.77 3.74
N ASN A 93 -11.70 10.69 3.77
CA ASN A 93 -10.59 10.71 2.81
C ASN A 93 -9.75 9.42 2.88
N ALA A 94 -9.49 8.92 4.10
CA ALA A 94 -8.81 7.64 4.28
C ALA A 94 -9.62 6.47 3.68
N ARG A 95 -10.95 6.47 3.84
CA ARG A 95 -11.82 5.42 3.25
C ARG A 95 -11.80 5.46 1.72
N GLN A 96 -11.91 6.66 1.14
CA GLN A 96 -11.88 6.86 -0.31
C GLN A 96 -10.55 6.42 -0.92
N LEU A 97 -9.43 6.82 -0.33
CA LEU A 97 -8.09 6.43 -0.78
C LEU A 97 -7.89 4.91 -0.76
N LEU A 98 -8.48 4.23 0.21
CA LEU A 98 -8.42 2.77 0.31
C LEU A 98 -9.43 2.05 -0.60
N GLY A 99 -10.40 2.74 -1.20
CA GLY A 99 -11.43 2.10 -2.03
C GLY A 99 -12.32 1.12 -1.25
N HIS A 100 -12.51 1.32 0.06
CA HIS A 100 -13.40 0.46 0.86
C HIS A 100 -14.86 0.81 0.61
N SER A 101 -15.67 -0.18 0.23
CA SER A 101 -17.11 -0.02 0.02
C SER A 101 -17.95 0.07 1.31
N ASP A 102 -17.40 -0.31 2.47
CA ASP A 102 -18.09 -0.27 3.77
C ASP A 102 -17.15 0.21 4.92
N GLN A 103 -17.71 0.96 5.88
CA GLN A 103 -17.00 1.61 7.01
C GLN A 103 -16.38 0.61 7.99
N LYS A 104 -16.91 -0.62 8.11
CA LYS A 104 -16.40 -1.67 9.02
C LYS A 104 -14.94 -2.05 8.77
N THR A 105 -14.48 -1.97 7.51
CA THR A 105 -13.10 -2.33 7.13
C THR A 105 -12.08 -1.28 7.56
N THR A 106 -12.48 -0.03 7.78
CA THR A 106 -11.56 1.06 8.20
C THR A 106 -11.25 1.00 9.71
N GLY A 107 -12.11 0.38 10.52
CA GLY A 107 -11.87 0.22 11.97
C GLY A 107 -10.68 -0.67 12.34
N ILE A 108 -10.33 -1.65 11.48
CA ILE A 108 -9.22 -2.60 11.70
C ILE A 108 -7.85 -1.92 11.53
N TYR A 109 -7.78 -0.79 10.83
CA TYR A 109 -6.53 -0.09 10.54
C TYR A 109 -6.10 0.90 11.63
N ILE A 110 -6.81 1.00 12.74
CA ILE A 110 -6.49 1.94 13.82
C ILE A 110 -5.53 1.27 14.82
N SER A 111 -4.24 1.59 14.75
CA SER A 111 -3.32 1.48 15.90
C SER A 111 -2.52 2.76 16.00
N GLY A 112 -3.18 3.82 16.43
CA GLY A 112 -2.52 4.89 17.16
C GLY A 112 -2.89 4.71 18.62
N VAL A 113 -1.90 4.60 19.51
CA VAL A 113 -2.15 4.76 20.94
C VAL A 113 -2.79 6.14 21.13
N GLN A 114 -4.09 6.19 21.45
CA GLN A 114 -4.71 7.43 21.92
C GLN A 114 -4.19 7.68 23.34
N ARG A 115 -3.32 8.68 23.50
CA ARG A 115 -3.12 9.30 24.82
C ARG A 115 -4.34 10.16 25.11
N VAL A 116 -5.25 9.60 25.89
CA VAL A 116 -6.38 10.33 26.47
C VAL A 116 -5.89 10.98 27.75
N LYS A 117 -5.96 12.31 27.86
CA LYS A 117 -5.84 12.96 29.18
C LYS A 117 -7.14 12.65 29.95
N PRO A 118 -7.07 12.14 31.19
CA PRO A 118 -8.28 11.99 32.00
C PRO A 118 -8.94 13.35 32.21
N LEU A 119 -10.27 13.37 32.17
CA LEU A 119 -11.02 14.52 32.64
C LEU A 119 -11.01 14.46 34.18
N ASN A 120 -10.50 15.57 34.74
CA ASN A 120 -10.32 15.94 36.15
C ASN A 120 -8.98 15.50 36.74
#